data_AF-A0A7Z9G6J5-F1
#
_entry.id   AF-A0A7Z9G6J5-F1
#
_cell.length_a   1.000
_cell.length_b   1.000
_cell.length_c   1.000
_cell.angle_alpha   90.00
_cell.angle_beta   90.00
_cell.angle_gamma   90.00
#
_symmetry.space_group_name_H-M   'P 1'
#
loop_
_entity.id
_entity.type
_entity.pdbx_description
1 polymer ?
#
loop_
_entity_poly.entity_id
_entity_poly.type
_entity_poly.pdbx_seq_one_letter_code
_entity_poly.pdbx_strand_id
1 'polypeptide(L)' 'MGVLAISISAMLGSGIFVLPGLAAGMTGPSVWLAYIVAGVCVLPAALSKAELSTAMPTSGGSYVYIERTFGP' A
#
# COMPACT_ATOMS: atom_id res chain seq x y z
N MET A 1 -12.14 9.54 8.98
CA MET A 1 -11.04 9.31 9.96
C MET A 1 -10.91 7.86 10.41
N GLY A 2 -12.00 7.12 10.68
CA GLY A 2 -11.92 5.70 11.08
C GLY A 2 -11.19 4.79 10.08
N VAL A 3 -11.49 4.91 8.78
CA VAL A 3 -10.83 4.09 7.73
C VAL A 3 -9.32 4.30 7.70
N LEU A 4 -8.83 5.53 7.84
CA LEU A 4 -7.40 5.83 7.84
C LEU A 4 -6.68 5.15 9.02
N ALA A 5 -7.28 5.19 10.21
CA ALA A 5 -6.72 4.53 11.39
C ALA A 5 -6.66 3.01 11.22
N ILE A 6 -7.70 2.40 10.64
CA ILE A 6 -7.76 0.97 10.34
C ILE A 6 -6.72 0.58 9.28
N SER A 7 -6.57 1.38 8.22
CA SER A 7 -5.56 1.12 7.18
C SER A 7 -4.14 1.21 7.73
N ILE A 8 -3.86 2.23 8.56
CA ILE A 8 -2.53 2.40 9.19
C ILE A 8 -2.24 1.23 10.13
N SER A 9 -3.19 0.82 10.98
CA SER A 9 -2.97 -0.28 11.92
C SER A 9 -2.75 -1.63 11.19
N ALA A 10 -3.47 -1.88 10.09
CA ALA A 10 -3.28 -3.07 9.27
C ALA A 10 -1.91 -3.08 8.57
N MET A 11 -1.45 -1.95 8.02
CA MET A 11 -0.13 -1.84 7.41
C MET A 11 1.00 -2.02 8.43
N LEU A 12 0.90 -1.37 9.59
CA LEU A 12 1.89 -1.51 10.65
C LEU A 12 1.93 -2.94 11.20
N GLY A 13 0.77 -3.56 11.43
CA GLY A 13 0.66 -4.90 12.03
C GLY A 13 1.25 -6.03 11.19
N SER A 14 1.35 -5.87 9.87
CA SER A 14 1.86 -6.93 8.98
C SER A 14 3.38 -6.99 8.86
N GLY A 15 4.11 -5.89 9.15
CA GLY A 15 5.52 -5.84 8.74
C GLY A 15 6.47 -4.89 9.48
N ILE A 16 5.97 -3.96 10.30
CA ILE A 16 6.84 -2.90 10.86
C ILE A 16 7.90 -3.44 11.82
N PHE A 17 7.71 -4.62 12.42
CA PHE A 17 8.63 -5.18 13.40
C PHE A 17 9.78 -6.00 12.79
N VAL A 18 9.60 -6.50 11.55
CA VAL A 18 10.58 -7.41 10.91
C VAL A 18 11.33 -6.70 9.78
N LEU A 19 10.64 -5.92 8.95
CA LEU A 19 11.22 -5.31 7.75
C LEU A 19 12.35 -4.31 8.06
N PRO A 20 12.27 -3.42 9.08
CA PRO A 20 13.35 -2.50 9.38
C PRO A 20 14.63 -3.21 9.84
N GLY A 21 14.50 -4.30 10.60
CA GLY A 21 15.64 -5.10 11.05
C GLY A 21 16.36 -5.79 9.89
N LEU A 22 15.59 -6.37 8.96
CA LEU A 22 16.13 -6.97 7.74
C LEU A 22 16.81 -5.91 6.85
N ALA A 23 16.14 -4.77 6.64
CA ALA A 23 16.68 -3.65 5.88
C ALA A 23 17.96 -3.09 6.52
N ALA A 24 18.02 -2.97 7.85
CA ALA A 24 19.21 -2.53 8.58
C ALA A 24 20.38 -3.51 8.44
N GLY A 25 20.11 -4.82 8.42
CA GLY A 25 21.13 -5.81 8.13
C GLY A 25 21.75 -5.67 6.73
N MET A 26 20.96 -5.26 5.74
CA MET A 26 21.40 -5.15 4.34
C MET A 26 22.00 -3.78 4.00
N THR A 27 21.43 -2.69 4.51
CA THR A 27 21.79 -1.30 4.15
C THR A 27 22.48 -0.54 5.27
N GLY A 28 22.57 -1.08 6.49
CA GLY A 28 23.21 -0.41 7.62
C GLY A 28 22.57 0.95 7.95
N PRO A 29 23.35 1.99 8.27
CA PRO A 29 22.82 3.32 8.62
C PRO A 29 22.00 4.01 7.53
N SER A 30 22.10 3.58 6.26
CA SER A 30 21.40 4.21 5.13
C SER A 30 20.00 3.64 4.85
N VAL A 31 19.40 2.88 5.78
CA VAL A 31 18.04 2.32 5.66
C VAL A 31 16.98 3.36 5.33
N TRP A 32 17.10 4.57 5.87
CA TRP A 32 16.14 5.65 5.62
C TRP A 32 16.05 6.00 4.12
N LEU A 33 17.15 5.90 3.37
CA LEU A 33 17.16 6.09 1.92
C LEU A 33 16.37 4.99 1.21
N ALA A 34 16.51 3.73 1.65
CA ALA A 34 15.76 2.61 1.09
C ALA A 34 14.24 2.81 1.29
N TYR A 35 13.83 3.32 2.45
CA TYR A 35 12.42 3.65 2.71
C TYR A 35 11.90 4.79 1.84
N ILE A 36 12.71 5.82 1.57
CA ILE A 36 12.32 6.90 0.66
C ILE A 36 12.11 6.35 -0.76
N VAL A 37 13.05 5.56 -1.26
CA VAL A 37 12.94 4.95 -2.60
C VAL A 37 11.71 4.04 -2.68
N ALA A 38 11.49 3.19 -1.68
CA ALA A 38 10.30 2.34 -1.61
C ALA A 38 8.99 3.16 -1.58
N GLY A 39 8.98 4.27 -0.85
CA GLY A 39 7.85 5.20 -0.82
C GLY A 39 7.54 5.79 -2.19
N VAL A 40 8.56 6.24 -2.93
CA VAL A 40 8.41 6.76 -4.29
C VAL A 40 7.88 5.68 -5.24
N CYS A 41 8.36 4.44 -5.13
CA CYS A 41 7.87 3.32 -5.94
C CYS A 41 6.39 2.98 -5.68
N VAL A 42 5.88 3.22 -4.46
CA VAL A 42 4.48 2.96 -4.09
C VAL A 42 3.52 4.01 -4.63
N LEU A 43 3.97 5.25 -4.85
CA LEU A 43 3.12 6.36 -5.33
C LEU A 43 2.31 6.04 -6.59
N PRO A 44 2.89 5.53 -7.70
CA PRO A 44 2.10 5.23 -8.89
C PRO A 44 1.03 4.16 -8.65
N ALA A 45 1.33 3.15 -7.81
CA ALA A 45 0.34 2.13 -7.43
C ALA A 45 -0.78 2.73 -6.58
N ALA A 46 -0.45 3.61 -5.63
CA ALA A 46 -1.42 4.31 -4.79
C ALA A 46 -2.34 5.23 -5.61
N LEU A 47 -1.77 5.96 -6.57
CA LEU A 47 -2.53 6.83 -7.47
C LEU A 47 -3.50 6.02 -8.35
N SER A 48 -3.04 4.93 -8.95
CA SER A 48 -3.91 4.05 -9.74
C SER A 48 -5.06 3.47 -8.91
N LYS A 49 -4.80 3.05 -7.66
CA LYS A 49 -5.86 2.61 -6.74
C LYS A 49 -6.82 3.75 -6.36
N ALA A 50 -6.32 4.97 -6.20
CA ALA A 50 -7.13 6.13 -5.89
C ALA A 50 -8.08 6.47 -7.05
N GLU A 51 -7.57 6.54 -8.28
CA GLU A 51 -8.37 6.78 -9.49
C GLU A 51 -9.50 5.76 -9.62
N LEU A 52 -9.17 4.48 -9.46
CA LEU A 52 -10.12 3.40 -9.58
C LEU A 52 -11.21 3.45 -8.48
N SER A 53 -10.82 3.84 -7.26
CA SER A 53 -11.76 4.03 -6.14
C SER A 53 -12.71 5.21 -6.34
N THR A 54 -12.25 6.27 -7.03
CA THR A 54 -13.09 7.42 -7.38
C THR A 54 -14.00 7.14 -8.57
N ALA A 55 -13.53 6.35 -9.55
CA ALA A 55 -14.29 6.01 -10.76
C ALA A 55 -15.39 4.97 -10.49
N MET A 56 -15.20 4.10 -9.49
CA MET A 56 -16.15 3.02 -9.16
C MET A 56 -16.47 3.02 -7.66
N PRO A 57 -17.34 3.94 -7.18
CA PRO A 57 -17.70 4.06 -5.76
C PRO A 57 -18.77 3.02 -5.35
N THR A 58 -18.55 1.74 -5.68
CA THR A 58 -19.43 0.64 -5.27
C THR A 58 -18.75 -0.25 -4.24
N SER A 59 -19.54 -0.78 -3.31
CA SER A 59 -19.08 -1.67 -2.25
C SER A 59 -18.65 -3.02 -2.85
N GLY A 60 -17.37 -3.36 -2.73
CA GLY A 60 -16.83 -4.67 -3.18
C GLY A 60 -15.32 -4.70 -3.46
N GLY A 61 -14.62 -3.56 -3.40
CA GLY A 61 -13.16 -3.50 -3.43
C GLY A 61 -12.56 -4.04 -4.73
N SER A 62 -11.40 -4.70 -4.65
CA SER A 62 -10.70 -5.22 -5.85
C SER A 62 -11.55 -6.20 -6.69
N TYR A 63 -12.54 -6.86 -6.10
CA TYR A 63 -13.43 -7.80 -6.79
C TYR A 63 -14.27 -7.10 -7.88
N VAL A 64 -14.84 -5.94 -7.54
CA VAL A 64 -15.63 -5.12 -8.48
C VAL A 64 -14.79 -4.67 -9.66
N TYR A 65 -13.52 -4.35 -9.43
CA TYR A 65 -12.62 -3.90 -10.50
C TYR A 65 -12.36 -5.03 -11.50
N ILE A 66 -12.19 -6.26 -11.02
CA ILE A 66 -11.95 -7.43 -11.86
C ILE A 66 -13.23 -7.80 -12.61
N GLU A 67 -14.38 -7.85 -11.92
CA GLU A 67 -15.68 -8.17 -12.51
C GLU A 67 -16.10 -7.17 -13.60
N ARG A 68 -15.86 -5.86 -13.39
CA ARG A 68 -16.11 -4.82 -14.40
C ARG A 68 -15.16 -4.85 -15.58
N THR A 69 -13.92 -5.32 -15.39
CA THR A 69 -12.89 -5.33 -16.44
C THR A 69 -12.96 -6.60 -17.29
N PHE A 70 -13.29 -7.74 -16.70
CA PHE A 70 -13.27 -9.05 -17.37
C PHE A 70 -14.67 -9.61 -17.67
N GLY A 71 -15.74 -8.99 -17.18
CA GLY A 71 -17.10 -9.54 -17.27
C GLY A 71 -17.32 -10.72 -16.32
N PRO A 72 -18.56 -11.21 -16.19
CA PRO A 72 -18.86 -12.42 -15.41
C PRO A 72 -18.20 -13.68 -15.99
#